data_AF-W7M634-F1
#
_entry.id   AF-W7M634-F1
#
_cell.length_a   1.000
_cell.length_b   1.000
_cell.length_c   1.000
_cell.angle_alpha   90.00
_cell.angle_beta   90.00
_cell.angle_gamma   90.00
#
_symmetry.space_group_name_H-M   'P 1'
#
loop_
_entity.id
_entity.type
_entity.pdbx_description
1 polymer ?
#
loop_
_entity_poly.entity_id
_entity_poly.type
_entity_poly.pdbx_seq_one_letter_code
_entity_poly.pdbx_strand_id
1 'polypeptide(L)'
;MGCSDRPRHSTPHRRQLELPRQIIENPSINLFLHFIITPSYLVQSTTGETLYTMKDIDLQSVHDELVSVAYEAGAMILAANPAELDTDTKLNSVDIVTEADKGVEKMVSTRLSSSFPSISFMGEETYKPGVRLGPEPTFVVDPIDGTTNFVHSFPSACISLGLAIDRQPTIGVIYNPWLDTLYTAIKGRGAFLTHGRGKEPRRLPLARSPRPIEGLGSSLVAVEWGAQRDGPNFDIKVEAFRKLTATPENGGSMVHSLRSMGSAALNIAAVAAGQVDLYWEGGCWAWDVCAGWAILNEAGGRMVHGNPGNWDPELEARVYLAVRGAPSGQKELIEEFWGVLGDKKLDYSV
;
A
#
# COMPACT_ATOMS: atom_id res chain seq x y z
N MET A 1 -50.45 -24.18 -46.47
CA MET A 1 -50.75 -25.63 -46.48
C MET A 1 -49.63 -26.32 -45.71
N GLY A 2 -49.79 -26.96 -44.56
CA GLY A 2 -50.91 -27.21 -43.66
C GLY A 2 -50.40 -27.96 -42.40
N CYS A 3 -51.15 -27.79 -41.29
CA CYS A 3 -51.36 -28.66 -40.09
C CYS A 3 -50.18 -29.40 -39.43
N SER A 4 -49.85 -29.10 -38.18
CA SER A 4 -50.41 -29.61 -36.89
C SER A 4 -49.95 -31.06 -36.60
N ASP A 5 -49.34 -31.37 -35.46
CA ASP A 5 -50.09 -31.70 -34.22
C ASP A 5 -49.27 -31.61 -32.92
N ARG A 6 -49.97 -31.23 -31.84
CA ARG A 6 -49.59 -31.42 -30.41
C ARG A 6 -49.98 -32.83 -29.94
N PRO A 7 -49.45 -33.27 -28.77
CA PRO A 7 -50.32 -33.38 -27.58
C PRO A 7 -49.62 -32.92 -26.29
N ARG A 8 -50.19 -32.03 -25.46
CA ARG A 8 -51.07 -32.22 -24.27
C ARG A 8 -50.53 -33.12 -23.13
N HIS A 9 -50.18 -32.43 -22.04
CA HIS A 9 -50.31 -32.71 -20.59
C HIS A 9 -50.57 -34.14 -20.08
N SER A 10 -49.74 -34.54 -19.10
CA SER A 10 -50.21 -35.20 -17.88
C SER A 10 -49.23 -34.98 -16.71
N THR A 11 -49.71 -34.30 -15.68
CA THR A 11 -49.11 -34.19 -14.34
C THR A 11 -49.08 -35.57 -13.65
N PRO A 12 -48.12 -35.83 -12.75
CA PRO A 12 -48.56 -36.37 -11.46
C PRO A 12 -47.81 -35.83 -10.24
N HIS A 13 -48.61 -35.46 -9.26
CA HIS A 13 -48.46 -35.66 -7.81
C HIS A 13 -47.14 -35.29 -7.09
N ARG A 14 -47.25 -34.16 -6.36
CA ARG A 14 -46.67 -33.91 -5.04
C ARG A 14 -46.54 -35.20 -4.22
N ARG A 15 -45.31 -35.60 -3.88
CA ARG A 15 -45.03 -36.41 -2.68
C ARG A 15 -44.54 -35.46 -1.60
N GLN A 16 -45.36 -35.31 -0.55
CA GLN A 16 -44.93 -34.79 0.73
C GLN A 16 -43.90 -35.76 1.32
N LEU A 17 -42.71 -35.27 1.61
CA LEU A 17 -41.77 -35.97 2.49
C LEU A 17 -42.15 -35.61 3.92
N GLU A 18 -42.84 -36.53 4.58
CA GLU A 18 -43.06 -36.52 6.02
C GLU A 18 -41.75 -36.86 6.73
N LEU A 19 -41.29 -35.98 7.62
CA LEU A 19 -40.19 -36.24 8.54
C LEU A 19 -40.76 -36.92 9.80
N PRO A 20 -40.27 -38.10 10.21
CA PRO A 20 -40.72 -38.73 11.44
C PRO A 20 -40.17 -38.02 12.68
N ARG A 21 -41.07 -37.85 13.65
CA ARG A 21 -40.82 -37.35 15.01
C ARG A 21 -40.19 -38.43 15.89
N GLN A 22 -39.17 -37.99 16.65
CA GLN A 22 -38.72 -38.43 17.98
C GLN A 22 -38.04 -39.81 18.16
N ILE A 23 -36.84 -39.74 18.74
CA ILE A 23 -36.27 -40.43 19.93
C ILE A 23 -34.94 -39.66 20.18
N ILE A 24 -34.83 -38.68 21.08
CA ILE A 24 -34.70 -38.69 22.56
C ILE A 24 -33.65 -39.70 23.06
N GLU A 25 -32.66 -39.16 23.78
CA GLU A 25 -31.62 -39.82 24.62
C GLU A 25 -30.26 -40.14 23.96
N ASN A 26 -29.39 -39.12 23.86
CA ASN A 26 -27.94 -39.32 24.06
C ASN A 26 -27.26 -38.01 24.57
N PRO A 27 -26.75 -37.96 25.81
CA PRO A 27 -26.16 -36.77 26.41
C PRO A 27 -24.66 -36.70 26.10
N SER A 28 -24.26 -36.35 24.87
CA SER A 28 -22.84 -36.08 24.53
C SER A 28 -22.63 -35.20 23.29
N ILE A 29 -23.63 -34.41 22.88
CA ILE A 29 -23.49 -33.42 21.79
C ILE A 29 -24.14 -32.12 22.27
N ASN A 30 -23.42 -31.40 23.12
CA ASN A 30 -23.75 -30.01 23.47
C ASN A 30 -22.44 -29.26 23.76
N LEU A 31 -21.63 -29.11 22.73
CA LEU A 31 -20.50 -28.18 22.70
C LEU A 31 -20.38 -27.71 21.25
N PHE A 32 -20.23 -26.40 21.03
CA PHE A 32 -20.20 -25.69 19.73
C PHE A 32 -21.54 -25.21 19.15
N LEU A 33 -22.29 -24.44 19.94
CA LEU A 33 -23.06 -23.31 19.41
C LEU A 33 -23.44 -22.34 20.55
N HIS A 34 -22.43 -21.70 21.16
CA HIS A 34 -22.60 -20.56 22.09
C HIS A 34 -21.28 -19.79 22.23
N PHE A 35 -21.09 -18.77 21.40
CA PHE A 35 -20.26 -17.58 21.62
C PHE A 35 -20.87 -16.52 20.69
N ILE A 36 -21.97 -15.86 21.07
CA ILE A 36 -22.02 -14.68 21.93
C ILE A 36 -20.90 -13.69 21.60
N ILE A 37 -21.27 -12.70 20.78
CA ILE A 37 -21.02 -11.26 20.97
C ILE A 37 -19.79 -10.98 21.83
N THR A 38 -18.70 -10.59 21.18
CA THR A 38 -17.49 -10.13 21.85
C THR A 38 -17.80 -8.91 22.71
N PRO A 39 -17.43 -8.91 24.01
CA PRO A 39 -17.49 -7.72 24.83
C PRO A 39 -16.33 -6.79 24.45
N SER A 40 -16.65 -5.50 24.40
CA SER A 40 -15.72 -4.39 24.37
C SER A 40 -14.59 -4.60 25.39
N TYR A 41 -13.34 -4.69 24.92
CA TYR A 41 -12.18 -4.64 25.81
C TYR A 41 -12.06 -3.22 26.37
N LEU A 42 -12.49 -3.04 27.63
CA LEU A 42 -12.13 -1.89 28.44
C LEU A 42 -10.82 -2.25 29.15
N VAL A 43 -9.69 -1.88 28.54
CA VAL A 43 -8.41 -1.83 29.25
C VAL A 43 -8.48 -0.60 30.14
N GLN A 44 -8.63 -0.79 31.45
CA GLN A 44 -8.37 0.29 32.41
C GLN A 44 -6.86 0.51 32.48
N SER A 45 -6.39 1.47 31.70
CA SER A 45 -5.07 2.09 31.86
C SER A 45 -5.16 3.11 32.99
N THR A 46 -4.30 2.95 34.00
CA THR A 46 -4.16 3.85 35.17
C THR A 46 -3.22 5.04 34.90
N THR A 47 -3.14 5.47 33.64
CA THR A 47 -2.46 6.71 33.26
C THR A 47 -3.37 7.45 32.29
N GLY A 48 -3.60 8.74 32.51
CA GLY A 48 -4.51 9.58 31.74
C GLY A 48 -4.05 9.81 30.29
N GLU A 49 -4.07 8.76 29.48
CA GLU A 49 -3.96 8.82 28.03
C GLU A 49 -5.36 9.02 27.47
N THR A 50 -5.56 10.14 26.79
CA THR A 50 -6.74 10.41 25.99
C THR A 50 -6.83 9.34 24.91
N LEU A 51 -7.68 8.32 25.12
CA LEU A 51 -8.07 7.37 24.08
C LEU A 51 -8.75 8.17 22.96
N TYR A 52 -8.02 8.49 21.89
CA TYR A 52 -8.61 8.96 20.64
C TYR A 52 -9.42 7.81 20.05
N THR A 53 -10.67 7.66 20.49
CA THR A 53 -11.60 6.72 19.86
C THR A 53 -11.78 7.13 18.41
N MET A 54 -11.58 6.19 17.48
CA MET A 54 -11.88 6.27 16.03
C MET A 54 -13.28 6.81 15.66
N LYS A 55 -14.13 7.14 16.64
CA LYS A 55 -15.51 7.58 16.47
C LYS A 55 -15.66 9.03 15.98
N ASP A 56 -14.62 9.86 16.05
CA ASP A 56 -14.78 11.31 15.81
C ASP A 56 -14.17 11.83 14.50
N ILE A 57 -13.48 10.99 13.71
CA ILE A 57 -12.92 11.39 12.40
C ILE A 57 -13.75 10.78 11.28
N ASP A 58 -14.37 11.63 10.47
CA ASP A 58 -15.00 11.21 9.22
C ASP A 58 -13.92 10.88 8.16
N LEU A 59 -13.54 9.61 8.12
CA LEU A 59 -12.55 9.10 7.18
C LEU A 59 -12.95 9.33 5.71
N GLN A 60 -14.24 9.43 5.39
CA GLN A 60 -14.66 9.71 4.01
C GLN A 60 -14.34 11.15 3.64
N SER A 61 -14.74 12.10 4.50
CA SER A 61 -14.43 13.52 4.28
C SER A 61 -12.92 13.77 4.19
N VAL A 62 -12.11 13.09 5.04
CA VAL A 62 -10.65 13.18 4.94
C VAL A 62 -10.13 12.63 3.62
N HIS A 63 -10.56 11.43 3.22
CA HIS A 63 -10.16 10.84 1.94
C HIS A 63 -10.51 11.74 0.76
N ASP A 64 -11.72 12.30 0.72
CA ASP A 64 -12.18 13.12 -0.41
C ASP A 64 -11.38 14.43 -0.51
N GLU A 65 -11.01 15.01 0.64
CA GLU A 65 -10.10 16.16 0.67
C GLU A 65 -8.69 15.77 0.21
N LEU A 66 -8.14 14.63 0.64
CA LEU A 66 -6.83 14.15 0.18
C LEU A 66 -6.82 13.92 -1.34
N VAL A 67 -7.89 13.38 -1.92
CA VAL A 67 -8.03 13.24 -3.38
C VAL A 67 -8.07 14.60 -4.07
N SER A 68 -8.81 15.57 -3.53
CA SER A 68 -8.82 16.93 -4.08
C SER A 68 -7.44 17.58 -4.03
N VAL A 69 -6.72 17.42 -2.91
CA VAL A 69 -5.38 17.96 -2.70
C VAL A 69 -4.37 17.28 -3.62
N ALA A 70 -4.46 15.97 -3.83
CA ALA A 70 -3.59 15.23 -4.74
C ALA A 70 -3.68 15.76 -6.18
N TYR A 71 -4.88 16.06 -6.67
CA TYR A 71 -5.05 16.64 -8.00
C TYR A 71 -4.46 18.04 -8.13
N GLU A 72 -4.60 18.87 -7.08
CA GLU A 72 -4.00 20.21 -7.05
C GLU A 72 -2.46 20.14 -7.02
N ALA A 73 -1.91 19.29 -6.14
CA ALA A 73 -0.48 19.00 -6.08
C ALA A 73 0.05 18.50 -7.43
N GLY A 74 -0.65 17.55 -8.07
CA GLY A 74 -0.26 17.04 -9.38
C GLY A 74 -0.22 18.12 -10.47
N ALA A 75 -1.14 19.10 -10.44
CA ALA A 75 -1.09 20.24 -11.36
C ALA A 75 0.14 21.15 -11.09
N MET A 76 0.48 21.38 -9.82
CA MET A 76 1.69 22.12 -9.44
C MET A 76 2.97 21.39 -9.88
N ILE A 77 3.03 20.07 -9.68
CA ILE A 77 4.16 19.23 -10.09
C ILE A 77 4.38 19.30 -11.60
N LEU A 78 3.32 19.16 -12.41
CA LEU A 78 3.43 19.29 -13.87
C LEU A 78 3.87 20.70 -14.29
N ALA A 79 3.35 21.74 -13.66
CA ALA A 79 3.75 23.12 -13.95
C ALA A 79 5.22 23.43 -13.60
N ALA A 80 5.81 22.66 -12.68
CA ALA A 80 7.20 22.78 -12.29
C ALA A 80 8.15 21.85 -13.10
N ASN A 81 7.64 21.11 -14.09
CA ASN A 81 8.42 20.16 -14.87
C ASN A 81 9.65 20.82 -15.54
N PRO A 82 10.89 20.43 -15.19
CA PRO A 82 12.10 21.08 -15.71
C PRO A 82 12.21 21.07 -17.24
N ALA A 83 11.67 20.04 -17.91
CA ALA A 83 11.69 19.95 -19.37
C ALA A 83 10.77 20.96 -20.07
N GLU A 84 9.83 21.57 -19.33
CA GLU A 84 8.88 22.57 -19.85
C GLU A 84 9.24 24.00 -19.43
N LEU A 85 10.28 24.18 -18.61
CA LEU A 85 10.76 25.49 -18.19
C LEU A 85 11.69 26.10 -19.25
N ASP A 86 11.48 27.38 -19.55
CA ASP A 86 12.32 28.14 -20.49
C ASP A 86 13.79 28.18 -20.01
N THR A 87 14.72 28.06 -20.96
CA THR A 87 16.18 28.02 -20.72
C THR A 87 16.76 29.29 -20.08
N ASP A 88 15.97 30.36 -19.98
CA ASP A 88 16.33 31.62 -19.31
C ASP A 88 16.12 31.58 -17.78
N THR A 89 15.64 30.47 -17.22
CA THR A 89 15.60 30.27 -15.77
C THR A 89 17.02 30.17 -15.20
N LYS A 90 17.33 31.04 -14.24
CA LYS A 90 18.63 31.07 -13.52
C LYS A 90 18.82 29.92 -12.52
N LEU A 91 17.82 29.05 -12.37
CA LEU A 91 17.80 27.96 -11.40
C LEU A 91 18.25 26.67 -12.07
N ASN A 92 19.08 25.88 -11.39
CA ASN A 92 19.42 24.55 -11.87
C ASN A 92 18.28 23.56 -11.53
N SER A 93 18.34 22.35 -12.08
CA SER A 93 17.29 21.34 -11.89
C SER A 93 17.06 20.95 -10.42
N VAL A 94 18.12 20.96 -9.59
CA VAL A 94 18.03 20.66 -8.16
C VAL A 94 17.29 21.77 -7.41
N ASP A 95 17.52 23.03 -7.76
CA ASP A 95 16.83 24.18 -7.17
C ASP A 95 15.34 24.16 -7.53
N ILE A 96 15.00 23.84 -8.80
CA ILE A 96 13.61 23.75 -9.28
C ILE A 96 12.82 22.71 -8.49
N VAL A 97 13.42 21.54 -8.29
CA VAL A 97 12.84 20.44 -7.52
C VAL A 97 12.61 20.85 -6.09
N THR A 98 13.64 21.38 -5.44
CA THR A 98 13.55 21.83 -4.04
C THR A 98 12.41 22.84 -3.84
N GLU A 99 12.22 23.77 -4.78
CA GLU A 99 11.13 24.75 -4.69
C GLU A 99 9.75 24.14 -5.03
N ALA A 100 9.69 23.17 -5.93
CA ALA A 100 8.47 22.43 -6.23
C ALA A 100 8.00 21.62 -5.03
N ASP A 101 8.90 20.83 -4.42
CA ASP A 101 8.64 20.03 -3.21
C ASP A 101 8.11 20.90 -2.06
N LYS A 102 8.83 21.96 -1.70
CA LYS A 102 8.41 22.90 -0.65
C LYS A 102 7.10 23.60 -0.98
N GLY A 103 6.89 23.98 -2.25
CA GLY A 103 5.67 24.64 -2.71
C GLY A 103 4.46 23.72 -2.56
N VAL A 104 4.58 22.47 -3.00
CA VAL A 104 3.56 21.44 -2.87
C VAL A 104 3.28 21.14 -1.40
N GLU A 105 4.30 20.87 -0.58
CA GLU A 105 4.09 20.56 0.84
C GLU A 105 3.43 21.72 1.60
N LYS A 106 3.80 22.96 1.30
CA LYS A 106 3.16 24.15 1.88
C LYS A 106 1.68 24.25 1.50
N MET A 107 1.34 23.99 0.25
CA MET A 107 -0.07 23.96 -0.21
C MET A 107 -0.84 22.88 0.54
N VAL A 108 -0.31 21.65 0.56
CA VAL A 108 -0.93 20.49 1.22
C VAL A 108 -1.14 20.77 2.71
N SER A 109 -0.08 21.15 3.44
CA SER A 109 -0.15 21.42 4.87
C SER A 109 -1.14 22.54 5.22
N THR A 110 -1.18 23.62 4.43
CA THR A 110 -2.12 24.74 4.64
C THR A 110 -3.56 24.28 4.46
N ARG A 111 -3.86 23.55 3.38
CA ARG A 111 -5.21 23.04 3.11
C ARG A 111 -5.66 22.06 4.18
N LEU A 112 -4.84 21.05 4.47
CA LEU A 112 -5.19 20.00 5.43
C LEU A 112 -5.33 20.54 6.85
N SER A 113 -4.48 21.46 7.29
CA SER A 113 -4.60 22.10 8.61
C SER A 113 -5.84 22.99 8.72
N SER A 114 -6.30 23.57 7.60
CA SER A 114 -7.52 24.39 7.57
C SER A 114 -8.77 23.50 7.62
N SER A 115 -8.77 22.40 6.86
CA SER A 115 -9.91 21.46 6.77
C SER A 115 -10.02 20.57 8.01
N PHE A 116 -8.89 20.19 8.62
CA PHE A 116 -8.81 19.26 9.76
C PHE A 116 -7.82 19.75 10.83
N PRO A 117 -8.15 20.82 11.57
CA PRO A 117 -7.22 21.47 12.51
C PRO A 117 -6.78 20.61 13.71
N SER A 118 -7.44 19.47 13.94
CA SER A 118 -7.11 18.52 15.01
C SER A 118 -6.20 17.36 14.58
N ILE A 119 -5.84 17.27 13.29
CA ILE A 119 -4.96 16.22 12.76
C ILE A 119 -3.56 16.82 12.60
N SER A 120 -2.55 16.14 13.15
CA SER A 120 -1.15 16.54 13.04
C SER A 120 -0.63 16.41 11.61
N PHE A 121 0.53 17.00 11.32
CA PHE A 121 1.17 16.95 10.01
C PHE A 121 2.64 16.54 10.12
N MET A 122 3.07 15.62 9.26
CA MET A 122 4.43 15.17 9.06
C MET A 122 4.71 15.12 7.55
N GLY A 123 5.52 16.05 7.06
CA GLY A 123 5.97 16.09 5.67
C GLY A 123 7.48 15.91 5.55
N GLU A 124 7.95 15.46 4.40
CA GLU A 124 9.38 15.31 4.09
C GLU A 124 10.15 16.62 4.28
N GLU A 125 9.67 17.72 3.69
CA GLU A 125 10.41 18.97 3.59
C GLU A 125 10.46 19.74 4.92
N THR A 126 9.46 19.53 5.77
CA THR A 126 9.38 20.14 7.11
C THR A 126 9.81 19.21 8.23
N TYR A 127 10.21 17.97 7.91
CA TYR A 127 10.69 17.01 8.89
C TYR A 127 11.91 17.54 9.64
N LYS A 128 11.96 17.24 10.94
CA LYS A 128 13.09 17.55 11.81
C LYS A 128 13.58 16.27 12.47
N PRO A 129 14.90 16.01 12.46
CA PRO A 129 15.47 14.84 13.13
C PRO A 129 14.99 14.73 14.58
N GLY A 130 14.56 13.53 14.97
CA GLY A 130 14.08 13.23 16.32
C GLY A 130 12.56 13.38 16.53
N VAL A 131 11.83 13.93 15.55
CA VAL A 131 10.36 13.87 15.55
C VAL A 131 9.92 12.44 15.25
N ARG A 132 9.04 11.89 16.08
CA ARG A 132 8.50 10.52 15.95
C ARG A 132 7.00 10.56 15.70
N LEU A 133 6.48 9.54 15.02
CA LEU A 133 5.05 9.42 14.78
C LEU A 133 4.34 8.99 16.07
N GLY A 134 3.50 9.89 16.61
CA GLY A 134 2.69 9.61 17.78
C GLY A 134 1.44 8.77 17.47
N PRO A 135 0.68 8.37 18.50
CA PRO A 135 -0.58 7.66 18.32
C PRO A 135 -1.70 8.56 17.77
N GLU A 136 -1.55 9.89 17.85
CA GLU A 136 -2.51 10.85 17.34
C GLU A 136 -2.66 10.76 15.80
N PRO A 137 -3.86 11.06 15.28
CA PRO A 137 -4.09 11.21 13.85
C PRO A 137 -3.07 12.18 13.23
N THR A 138 -2.33 11.70 12.23
CA THR A 138 -1.25 12.46 11.58
C THR A 138 -1.31 12.25 10.08
N PHE A 139 -1.38 13.34 9.32
CA PHE A 139 -1.10 13.33 7.89
C PHE A 139 0.38 13.09 7.67
N VAL A 140 0.71 12.09 6.86
CA VAL A 140 2.09 11.73 6.51
C VAL A 140 2.24 11.92 5.00
N VAL A 141 3.08 12.86 4.59
CA VAL A 141 3.07 13.42 3.23
C VAL A 141 4.47 13.40 2.62
N ASP A 142 4.55 12.89 1.39
CA ASP A 142 5.69 13.10 0.50
C ASP A 142 5.17 13.96 -0.68
N PRO A 143 5.64 15.21 -0.83
CA PRO A 143 5.20 16.11 -1.89
C PRO A 143 5.50 15.59 -3.29
N ILE A 144 6.67 14.97 -3.52
CA ILE A 144 7.10 14.41 -4.81
C ILE A 144 7.98 13.16 -4.56
N ASP A 145 7.32 12.02 -4.35
CA ASP A 145 8.01 10.73 -4.32
C ASP A 145 8.51 10.40 -5.72
N GLY A 146 9.79 10.03 -5.82
CA GLY A 146 10.50 9.87 -7.07
C GLY A 146 11.06 11.17 -7.63
N THR A 147 11.58 12.04 -6.76
CA THR A 147 12.28 13.30 -7.07
C THR A 147 13.30 13.16 -8.22
N THR A 148 14.08 12.07 -8.27
CA THR A 148 15.03 11.82 -9.37
C THR A 148 14.31 11.63 -10.71
N ASN A 149 13.17 10.95 -10.71
CA ASN A 149 12.36 10.80 -11.91
C ASN A 149 11.76 12.15 -12.35
N PHE A 150 11.32 12.97 -11.39
CA PHE A 150 10.85 14.32 -11.67
C PHE A 150 11.91 15.19 -12.35
N VAL A 151 13.15 15.20 -11.83
CA VAL A 151 14.32 15.90 -12.43
C VAL A 151 14.52 15.51 -13.90
N HIS A 152 14.35 14.22 -14.20
CA HIS A 152 14.61 13.66 -15.52
C HIS A 152 13.36 13.56 -16.40
N SER A 153 12.22 14.10 -15.96
CA SER A 153 10.91 13.95 -16.61
C SER A 153 10.55 12.49 -16.94
N PHE A 154 11.05 11.54 -16.15
CA PHE A 154 10.64 10.15 -16.24
C PHE A 154 9.25 10.02 -15.60
N PRO A 155 8.25 9.39 -16.26
CA PRO A 155 6.84 9.49 -15.87
C PRO A 155 6.46 8.57 -14.70
N SER A 156 7.31 8.51 -13.68
CA SER A 156 7.18 7.68 -12.47
C SER A 156 7.53 8.50 -11.23
N ALA A 157 6.82 9.61 -11.04
CA ALA A 157 6.83 10.38 -9.81
C ALA A 157 5.38 10.70 -9.40
N CYS A 158 5.13 10.91 -8.12
CA CYS A 158 3.79 11.10 -7.59
C CYS A 158 3.76 11.92 -6.32
N ILE A 159 2.59 12.51 -6.03
CA ILE A 159 2.25 12.95 -4.67
C ILE A 159 1.78 11.74 -3.86
N SER A 160 2.27 11.58 -2.63
CA SER A 160 1.88 10.52 -1.69
C SER A 160 1.30 11.13 -0.42
N LEU A 161 0.03 10.84 -0.14
CA LEU A 161 -0.73 11.38 0.99
C LEU A 161 -1.30 10.24 1.85
N GLY A 162 -0.77 10.10 3.06
CA GLY A 162 -1.24 9.12 4.05
C GLY A 162 -1.92 9.78 5.23
N LEU A 163 -2.86 9.07 5.85
CA LEU A 163 -3.30 9.34 7.22
C LEU A 163 -2.93 8.15 8.10
N ALA A 164 -2.11 8.40 9.13
CA ALA A 164 -1.82 7.44 10.18
C ALA A 164 -2.69 7.73 11.41
N ILE A 165 -3.26 6.69 12.02
CA ILE A 165 -3.96 6.75 13.31
C ILE A 165 -3.42 5.61 14.16
N ASP A 166 -3.04 5.88 15.41
CA ASP A 166 -2.36 4.92 16.28
C ASP A 166 -1.10 4.33 15.62
N ARG A 167 -0.35 5.18 14.91
CA ARG A 167 0.82 4.80 14.09
C ARG A 167 0.53 3.76 12.99
N GLN A 168 -0.74 3.55 12.63
CA GLN A 168 -1.16 2.60 11.60
C GLN A 168 -1.68 3.33 10.35
N PRO A 169 -1.26 2.92 9.14
CA PRO A 169 -1.82 3.42 7.89
C PRO A 169 -3.34 3.23 7.84
N THR A 170 -4.09 4.30 7.65
CA THR A 170 -5.56 4.28 7.69
C THR A 170 -6.21 4.80 6.42
N ILE A 171 -5.66 5.86 5.81
CA ILE A 171 -6.05 6.33 4.47
C ILE A 171 -4.78 6.47 3.64
N GLY A 172 -4.85 6.10 2.36
CA GLY A 172 -3.76 6.32 1.41
C GLY A 172 -4.30 6.88 0.10
N VAL A 173 -3.63 7.91 -0.41
CA VAL A 173 -3.88 8.50 -1.73
C VAL A 173 -2.53 8.72 -2.41
N ILE A 174 -2.33 8.10 -3.58
CA ILE A 174 -1.14 8.28 -4.41
C ILE A 174 -1.59 8.73 -5.79
N TYR A 175 -1.05 9.84 -6.29
CA TYR A 175 -1.40 10.34 -7.62
C TYR A 175 -0.16 10.61 -8.46
N ASN A 176 -0.04 9.90 -9.58
CA ASN A 176 0.95 10.17 -10.63
C ASN A 176 0.30 11.09 -11.67
N PRO A 177 0.77 12.35 -11.80
CA PRO A 177 0.12 13.33 -12.66
C PRO A 177 0.46 13.16 -14.16
N TRP A 178 1.60 12.57 -14.52
CA TRP A 178 1.94 12.31 -15.94
C TRP A 178 1.08 11.21 -16.54
N LEU A 179 0.73 10.21 -15.74
CA LEU A 179 -0.09 9.07 -16.18
C LEU A 179 -1.57 9.22 -15.82
N ASP A 180 -1.96 10.34 -15.20
CA ASP A 180 -3.31 10.58 -14.65
C ASP A 180 -3.84 9.35 -13.90
N THR A 181 -3.02 8.84 -12.99
CA THR A 181 -3.23 7.56 -12.31
C THR A 181 -3.34 7.82 -10.81
N LEU A 182 -4.53 7.56 -10.26
CA LEU A 182 -4.86 7.77 -8.85
C LEU A 182 -5.10 6.42 -8.16
N TYR A 183 -4.33 6.12 -7.11
CA TYR A 183 -4.57 5.01 -6.20
C TYR A 183 -5.14 5.56 -4.89
N THR A 184 -6.20 4.94 -4.37
CA THR A 184 -6.77 5.34 -3.08
C THR A 184 -7.19 4.15 -2.22
N ALA A 185 -7.22 4.33 -0.91
CA ALA A 185 -7.77 3.37 0.03
C ALA A 185 -8.23 4.04 1.32
N ILE A 186 -9.26 3.47 1.94
CA ILE A 186 -9.68 3.76 3.32
C ILE A 186 -9.76 2.43 4.04
N LYS A 187 -9.21 2.35 5.25
CA LYS A 187 -9.25 1.14 6.10
C LYS A 187 -10.66 0.56 6.18
N GLY A 188 -10.81 -0.72 5.83
CA GLY A 188 -12.07 -1.46 5.79
C GLY A 188 -13.00 -1.15 4.60
N ARG A 189 -12.58 -0.35 3.62
CA ARG A 189 -13.40 0.04 2.46
C ARG A 189 -12.81 -0.39 1.12
N GLY A 190 -11.67 -1.07 1.13
CA GLY A 190 -10.96 -1.52 -0.07
C GLY A 190 -10.06 -0.45 -0.69
N ALA A 191 -9.26 -0.90 -1.64
CA ALA A 191 -8.35 -0.07 -2.43
C ALA A 191 -8.83 0.02 -3.88
N PHE A 192 -8.52 1.15 -4.53
CA PHE A 192 -9.01 1.47 -5.86
C PHE A 192 -7.92 2.13 -6.71
N LEU A 193 -8.00 1.91 -8.02
CA LEU A 193 -7.21 2.56 -9.04
C LEU A 193 -8.14 3.25 -10.03
N THR A 194 -7.90 4.53 -10.27
CA THR A 194 -8.55 5.32 -11.33
C THR A 194 -7.50 5.77 -12.34
N HIS A 195 -7.75 5.51 -13.62
CA HIS A 195 -6.97 6.08 -14.73
C HIS A 195 -7.84 7.12 -15.42
N GLY A 196 -7.42 8.39 -15.39
CA GLY A 196 -8.21 9.50 -15.88
C GLY A 196 -9.04 10.16 -14.78
N ARG A 197 -8.86 11.46 -14.55
CA ARG A 197 -9.73 12.21 -13.62
C ARG A 197 -11.21 12.08 -14.01
N GLY A 198 -12.06 11.76 -13.03
CA GLY A 198 -13.51 11.59 -13.23
C GLY A 198 -13.92 10.29 -13.92
N LYS A 199 -13.00 9.34 -14.10
CA LYS A 199 -13.33 7.98 -14.55
C LYS A 199 -13.73 7.10 -13.38
N GLU A 200 -14.40 6.00 -13.70
CA GLU A 200 -14.84 5.02 -12.70
C GLU A 200 -13.64 4.30 -12.07
N PRO A 201 -13.59 4.21 -10.73
CA PRO A 201 -12.53 3.52 -10.02
C PRO A 201 -12.62 2.00 -10.22
N ARG A 202 -11.48 1.35 -10.39
CA ARG A 202 -11.33 -0.11 -10.44
C ARG A 202 -10.82 -0.61 -9.09
N ARG A 203 -11.52 -1.55 -8.47
CA ARG A 203 -11.08 -2.18 -7.22
C ARG A 203 -9.76 -2.93 -7.41
N LEU A 204 -8.88 -2.84 -6.42
CA LEU A 204 -7.63 -3.59 -6.34
C LEU A 204 -7.79 -4.90 -5.54
N PRO A 205 -6.98 -5.93 -5.83
CA PRO A 205 -6.06 -6.03 -6.97
C PRO A 205 -6.80 -6.04 -8.32
N LEU A 206 -6.11 -5.72 -9.42
CA LEU A 206 -6.75 -5.56 -10.73
C LEU A 206 -7.28 -6.88 -11.31
N ALA A 207 -6.66 -8.01 -10.93
CA ALA A 207 -7.12 -9.33 -11.28
C ALA A 207 -8.33 -9.71 -10.42
N ARG A 208 -9.46 -10.06 -11.05
CA ARG A 208 -10.67 -10.53 -10.35
C ARG A 208 -10.43 -11.81 -9.54
N SER A 209 -9.47 -12.62 -9.96
CA SER A 209 -9.05 -13.84 -9.28
C SER A 209 -7.52 -13.86 -9.24
N PRO A 210 -6.91 -13.28 -8.20
CA PRO A 210 -5.47 -13.29 -8.02
C PRO A 210 -4.95 -14.73 -7.96
N ARG A 211 -3.82 -15.00 -8.64
CA ARG A 211 -3.18 -16.31 -8.59
C ARG A 211 -2.48 -16.51 -7.23
N PRO A 212 -2.38 -17.76 -6.74
CA PRO A 212 -1.44 -18.12 -5.69
C PRO A 212 -0.02 -17.61 -5.99
N ILE A 213 0.78 -17.41 -4.96
CA ILE A 213 2.20 -17.17 -5.09
C ILE A 213 2.92 -18.52 -4.96
N GLU A 214 3.76 -18.87 -5.94
CA GLU A 214 4.45 -20.17 -6.01
C GLU A 214 5.93 -20.09 -5.62
N GLY A 215 6.40 -18.90 -5.23
CA GLY A 215 7.78 -18.62 -4.83
C GLY A 215 8.49 -17.63 -5.76
N LEU A 216 9.73 -17.29 -5.41
CA LEU A 216 10.53 -16.25 -6.07
C LEU A 216 10.75 -16.54 -7.57
N GLY A 217 10.99 -17.80 -7.94
CA GLY A 217 11.25 -18.19 -9.33
C GLY A 217 10.09 -17.91 -10.31
N SER A 218 8.89 -17.63 -9.79
CA SER A 218 7.71 -17.25 -10.58
C SER A 218 7.30 -15.78 -10.42
N SER A 219 8.07 -15.02 -9.64
CA SER A 219 7.72 -13.68 -9.19
C SER A 219 8.34 -12.58 -10.06
N LEU A 220 7.60 -11.48 -10.24
CA LEU A 220 8.15 -10.19 -10.66
C LEU A 220 8.45 -9.35 -9.41
N VAL A 221 9.68 -8.85 -9.30
CA VAL A 221 10.16 -8.19 -8.09
C VAL A 221 10.53 -6.73 -8.37
N ALA A 222 10.03 -5.81 -7.55
CA ALA A 222 10.47 -4.43 -7.54
C ALA A 222 11.56 -4.20 -6.48
N VAL A 223 12.60 -3.44 -6.84
CA VAL A 223 13.72 -3.05 -5.98
C VAL A 223 14.19 -1.66 -6.34
N GLU A 224 14.86 -0.99 -5.41
CA GLU A 224 15.51 0.29 -5.67
C GLU A 224 16.95 0.30 -5.13
N TRP A 225 17.83 0.99 -5.88
CA TRP A 225 19.24 1.11 -5.52
C TRP A 225 19.47 2.00 -4.28
N GLY A 226 18.47 2.80 -3.88
CA GLY A 226 18.57 3.81 -2.82
C GLY A 226 19.44 5.01 -3.21
N ALA A 227 19.80 5.87 -2.26
CA ALA A 227 20.69 7.01 -2.48
C ALA A 227 22.18 6.69 -2.23
N GLN A 228 22.47 5.77 -1.31
CA GLN A 228 23.85 5.33 -1.02
C GLN A 228 24.43 4.52 -2.19
N ARG A 229 25.70 4.75 -2.53
CA ARG A 229 26.41 4.09 -3.64
C ARG A 229 27.64 3.29 -3.18
N ASP A 230 27.82 3.20 -1.86
CA ASP A 230 28.90 2.51 -1.18
C ASP A 230 28.45 2.07 0.22
N GLY A 231 29.32 1.32 0.90
CA GLY A 231 29.11 0.86 2.26
C GLY A 231 28.23 -0.38 2.41
N PRO A 232 28.02 -0.85 3.65
CA PRO A 232 27.43 -2.16 3.92
C PRO A 232 26.03 -2.36 3.33
N ASN A 233 25.17 -1.33 3.39
CA ASN A 233 23.82 -1.42 2.83
C ASN A 233 23.84 -1.58 1.30
N PHE A 234 24.73 -0.84 0.62
CA PHE A 234 24.88 -0.96 -0.83
C PHE A 234 25.37 -2.35 -1.22
N ASP A 235 26.40 -2.87 -0.52
CA ASP A 235 26.94 -4.21 -0.77
C ASP A 235 25.88 -5.31 -0.57
N ILE A 236 25.07 -5.20 0.49
CA ILE A 236 23.95 -6.13 0.75
C ILE A 236 22.91 -6.06 -0.37
N LYS A 237 22.51 -4.86 -0.79
CA LYS A 237 21.55 -4.69 -1.91
C LYS A 237 22.08 -5.30 -3.20
N VAL A 238 23.32 -5.00 -3.59
CA VAL A 238 23.96 -5.56 -4.80
C VAL A 238 23.97 -7.08 -4.76
N GLU A 239 24.34 -7.67 -3.64
CA GLU A 239 24.35 -9.13 -3.49
C GLU A 239 22.94 -9.73 -3.55
N ALA A 240 21.95 -9.10 -2.90
CA ALA A 240 20.56 -9.52 -2.96
C ALA A 240 20.04 -9.49 -4.40
N PHE A 241 20.29 -8.41 -5.15
CA PHE A 241 19.88 -8.30 -6.56
C PHE A 241 20.53 -9.36 -7.44
N ARG A 242 21.82 -9.64 -7.21
CA ARG A 242 22.53 -10.73 -7.90
C ARG A 242 21.89 -12.08 -7.58
N LYS A 243 21.59 -12.38 -6.32
CA LYS A 243 20.95 -13.65 -5.93
C LYS A 243 19.53 -13.78 -6.47
N LEU A 244 18.74 -12.71 -6.46
CA LEU A 244 17.38 -12.74 -7.02
C LEU A 244 17.41 -13.13 -8.51
N THR A 245 18.39 -12.63 -9.26
CA THR A 245 18.46 -12.79 -10.72
C THR A 245 19.26 -14.00 -11.21
N ALA A 246 20.25 -14.46 -10.43
CA ALA A 246 21.04 -15.63 -10.79
C ALA A 246 20.19 -16.91 -10.85
N THR A 247 20.63 -17.88 -11.65
CA THR A 247 19.95 -19.18 -11.75
C THR A 247 20.10 -20.00 -10.47
N PRO A 248 19.22 -20.99 -10.21
CA PRO A 248 19.32 -21.83 -9.02
C PRO A 248 20.67 -22.57 -8.91
N GLU A 249 21.25 -22.99 -10.03
CA GLU A 249 22.56 -23.66 -10.08
C GLU A 249 23.70 -22.76 -9.59
N ASN A 250 23.52 -21.43 -9.70
CA ASN A 250 24.47 -20.42 -9.23
C ASN A 250 24.07 -19.82 -7.87
N GLY A 251 23.17 -20.48 -7.14
CA GLY A 251 22.70 -20.06 -5.83
C GLY A 251 21.78 -18.84 -5.85
N GLY A 252 21.05 -18.63 -6.95
CA GLY A 252 20.05 -17.58 -7.07
C GLY A 252 18.61 -18.10 -7.13
N SER A 253 17.65 -17.17 -7.17
CA SER A 253 16.21 -17.45 -7.17
C SER A 253 15.60 -17.48 -8.56
N MET A 254 16.29 -16.95 -9.57
CA MET A 254 15.82 -16.80 -10.94
C MET A 254 14.41 -16.20 -11.02
N VAL A 255 14.20 -15.08 -10.32
CA VAL A 255 12.95 -14.33 -10.45
C VAL A 255 12.72 -13.95 -11.90
N HIS A 256 11.46 -13.83 -12.34
CA HIS A 256 11.14 -13.55 -13.73
C HIS A 256 11.80 -12.26 -14.23
N SER A 257 11.87 -11.24 -13.37
CA SER A 257 12.61 -10.01 -13.64
C SER A 257 12.68 -9.12 -12.40
N LEU A 258 13.57 -8.13 -12.44
CA LEU A 258 13.55 -7.00 -11.52
C LEU A 258 12.93 -5.76 -12.20
N ARG A 259 12.29 -4.90 -11.41
CA ARG A 259 11.84 -3.56 -11.79
C ARG A 259 12.41 -2.55 -10.80
N SER A 260 12.76 -1.37 -11.29
CA SER A 260 13.08 -0.20 -10.47
C SER A 260 12.34 0.97 -11.10
N MET A 261 11.26 1.40 -10.44
CA MET A 261 10.40 2.47 -10.93
C MET A 261 10.84 3.84 -10.40
N GLY A 262 11.74 3.88 -9.41
CA GLY A 262 12.30 5.09 -8.83
C GLY A 262 11.34 5.87 -7.93
N SER A 263 10.25 5.25 -7.46
CA SER A 263 9.30 5.83 -6.50
C SER A 263 8.79 4.70 -5.59
N ALA A 264 8.96 4.85 -4.29
CA ALA A 264 8.58 3.84 -3.31
C ALA A 264 7.06 3.67 -3.25
N ALA A 265 6.31 4.78 -3.28
CA ALA A 265 4.86 4.79 -3.26
C ALA A 265 4.28 4.09 -4.50
N LEU A 266 4.83 4.35 -5.70
CA LEU A 266 4.38 3.68 -6.93
C LEU A 266 4.77 2.20 -6.97
N ASN A 267 5.93 1.82 -6.43
CA ASN A 267 6.30 0.42 -6.25
C ASN A 267 5.29 -0.33 -5.37
N ILE A 268 4.93 0.23 -4.22
CA ILE A 268 3.94 -0.38 -3.32
C ILE A 268 2.56 -0.41 -3.99
N ALA A 269 2.16 0.65 -4.71
CA ALA A 269 0.89 0.69 -5.43
C ALA A 269 0.82 -0.39 -6.54
N ALA A 270 1.92 -0.64 -7.26
CA ALA A 270 1.99 -1.71 -8.26
C ALA A 270 1.89 -3.11 -7.64
N VAL A 271 2.46 -3.30 -6.43
CA VAL A 271 2.26 -4.53 -5.64
C VAL A 271 0.81 -4.68 -5.21
N ALA A 272 0.18 -3.62 -4.69
CA ALA A 272 -1.23 -3.62 -4.33
C ALA A 272 -2.15 -3.90 -5.54
N ALA A 273 -1.78 -3.40 -6.73
CA ALA A 273 -2.49 -3.66 -7.97
C ALA A 273 -2.36 -5.12 -8.45
N GLY A 274 -1.39 -5.89 -7.91
CA GLY A 274 -1.05 -7.23 -8.35
C GLY A 274 -0.27 -7.27 -9.67
N GLN A 275 0.36 -6.15 -10.04
CA GLN A 275 1.23 -6.04 -11.23
C GLN A 275 2.65 -6.51 -10.95
N VAL A 276 3.09 -6.38 -9.70
CA VAL A 276 4.36 -6.86 -9.15
C VAL A 276 4.04 -7.78 -7.97
N ASP A 277 4.81 -8.85 -7.76
CA ASP A 277 4.55 -9.81 -6.69
C ASP A 277 5.10 -9.33 -5.34
N LEU A 278 6.29 -8.71 -5.35
CA LEU A 278 6.90 -8.13 -4.16
C LEU A 278 7.75 -6.89 -4.46
N TYR A 279 7.88 -6.02 -3.46
CA TYR A 279 8.75 -4.85 -3.46
C TYR A 279 9.62 -4.86 -2.21
N TRP A 280 10.94 -4.70 -2.37
CA TRP A 280 11.89 -4.61 -1.26
C TRP A 280 12.76 -3.37 -1.38
N GLU A 281 12.74 -2.55 -0.34
CA GLU A 281 13.65 -1.42 -0.21
C GLU A 281 14.00 -1.15 1.26
N GLY A 282 15.25 -0.74 1.48
CA GLY A 282 15.67 -0.07 2.70
C GLY A 282 16.11 1.37 2.43
N GLY A 283 15.84 2.24 3.41
CA GLY A 283 16.08 3.67 3.34
C GLY A 283 14.80 4.51 3.19
N CYS A 284 13.62 3.89 3.12
CA CYS A 284 12.35 4.60 2.94
C CYS A 284 11.87 5.26 4.23
N TRP A 285 11.33 6.48 4.17
CA TRP A 285 10.73 7.18 5.29
C TRP A 285 9.25 6.83 5.45
N ALA A 286 8.63 7.32 6.52
CA ALA A 286 7.21 7.09 6.76
C ALA A 286 6.34 7.67 5.62
N TRP A 287 6.74 8.80 5.04
CA TRP A 287 6.03 9.45 3.94
C TRP A 287 6.09 8.67 2.62
N ASP A 288 7.22 8.01 2.33
CA ASP A 288 7.38 7.11 1.17
C ASP A 288 6.41 5.92 1.21
N VAL A 289 6.05 5.43 2.40
CA VAL A 289 5.34 4.15 2.55
C VAL A 289 3.93 4.26 3.11
N CYS A 290 3.58 5.30 3.86
CA CYS A 290 2.31 5.36 4.61
C CYS A 290 1.08 5.20 3.70
N ALA A 291 1.00 6.00 2.63
CA ALA A 291 -0.11 5.93 1.69
C ALA A 291 -0.16 4.57 0.96
N GLY A 292 0.99 4.14 0.44
CA GLY A 292 1.13 2.88 -0.29
C GLY A 292 0.76 1.67 0.59
N TRP A 293 1.14 1.69 1.86
CA TRP A 293 0.86 0.61 2.80
C TRP A 293 -0.64 0.53 3.12
N ALA A 294 -1.34 1.66 3.32
CA ALA A 294 -2.80 1.65 3.46
C ALA A 294 -3.48 1.02 2.22
N ILE A 295 -3.01 1.37 1.02
CA ILE A 295 -3.48 0.82 -0.26
C ILE A 295 -3.20 -0.69 -0.36
N LEU A 296 -1.99 -1.12 0.03
CA LEU A 296 -1.57 -2.51 0.02
C LEU A 296 -2.45 -3.38 0.93
N ASN A 297 -2.67 -2.94 2.17
CA ASN A 297 -3.48 -3.67 3.15
C ASN A 297 -4.90 -3.87 2.64
N GLU A 298 -5.51 -2.81 2.09
CA GLU A 298 -6.88 -2.86 1.57
C GLU A 298 -7.01 -3.62 0.24
N ALA A 299 -5.91 -3.85 -0.47
CA ALA A 299 -5.81 -4.78 -1.60
C ALA A 299 -5.55 -6.24 -1.15
N GLY A 300 -5.47 -6.51 0.16
CA GLY A 300 -5.18 -7.83 0.72
C GLY A 300 -3.71 -8.22 0.69
N GLY A 301 -2.82 -7.28 0.37
CA GLY A 301 -1.38 -7.46 0.48
C GLY A 301 -0.88 -7.40 1.92
N ARG A 302 0.42 -7.60 2.09
CA ARG A 302 1.07 -7.54 3.40
C ARG A 302 2.38 -6.77 3.29
N MET A 303 2.59 -5.86 4.23
CA MET A 303 3.89 -5.28 4.50
C MET A 303 4.53 -6.02 5.68
N VAL A 304 5.81 -6.37 5.55
CA VAL A 304 6.64 -6.86 6.65
C VAL A 304 7.97 -6.14 6.65
N HIS A 305 8.80 -6.37 7.67
CA HIS A 305 10.12 -5.77 7.71
C HIS A 305 10.99 -6.38 6.60
N GLY A 306 11.77 -5.55 5.90
CA GLY A 306 12.60 -6.06 4.79
C GLY A 306 13.80 -6.88 5.25
N ASN A 307 14.21 -6.78 6.52
CA ASN A 307 15.15 -7.72 7.15
C ASN A 307 14.43 -8.93 7.78
N PRO A 308 15.09 -10.11 7.86
CA PRO A 308 14.49 -11.33 8.37
C PRO A 308 13.94 -11.24 9.81
N GLY A 309 12.77 -11.82 10.02
CA GLY A 309 12.23 -12.19 11.33
C GLY A 309 11.27 -11.18 11.98
N ASN A 310 11.05 -10.00 11.40
CA ASN A 310 10.06 -9.05 11.90
C ASN A 310 8.85 -8.96 10.96
N TRP A 311 7.72 -9.50 11.42
CA TRP A 311 6.48 -9.60 10.64
C TRP A 311 5.58 -8.36 10.72
N ASP A 312 5.81 -7.49 11.70
CA ASP A 312 4.93 -6.39 12.03
C ASP A 312 5.77 -5.13 12.32
N PRO A 313 6.44 -4.56 11.28
CA PRO A 313 7.24 -3.36 11.44
C PRO A 313 6.40 -2.13 11.79
N GLU A 314 7.03 -1.15 12.44
CA GLU A 314 6.45 0.19 12.59
C GLU A 314 6.55 0.98 11.27
N LEU A 315 5.74 2.04 11.14
CA LEU A 315 5.78 2.97 9.98
C LEU A 315 7.12 3.70 9.81
N GLU A 316 7.94 3.72 10.87
CA GLU A 316 9.27 4.35 10.89
C GLU A 316 10.41 3.31 10.86
N ALA A 317 10.15 2.06 10.46
CA ALA A 317 11.13 0.97 10.47
C ALA A 317 12.24 1.10 9.41
N ARG A 318 12.06 1.95 8.39
CA ARG A 318 13.04 2.26 7.32
C ARG A 318 13.37 1.13 6.34
N VAL A 319 12.98 -0.11 6.61
CA VAL A 319 13.28 -1.26 5.75
C VAL A 319 12.04 -2.12 5.59
N TYR A 320 11.57 -2.28 4.35
CA TYR A 320 10.24 -2.82 4.05
C TYR A 320 10.28 -3.88 2.98
N LEU A 321 9.38 -4.85 3.12
CA LEU A 321 9.04 -5.85 2.11
C LEU A 321 7.51 -5.86 1.95
N ALA A 322 7.03 -5.35 0.83
CA ALA A 322 5.63 -5.40 0.45
C ALA A 322 5.39 -6.63 -0.43
N VAL A 323 4.34 -7.40 -0.15
CA VAL A 323 3.92 -8.56 -0.94
C VAL A 323 2.46 -8.42 -1.31
N ARG A 324 2.12 -8.69 -2.58
CA ARG A 324 0.76 -8.51 -3.09
C ARG A 324 -0.25 -9.42 -2.40
N GLY A 325 -1.53 -9.08 -2.54
CA GLY A 325 -2.62 -9.97 -2.16
C GLY A 325 -2.66 -11.24 -3.01
N ALA A 326 -2.89 -12.38 -2.36
CA ALA A 326 -3.00 -13.68 -2.99
C ALA A 326 -3.87 -14.63 -2.15
N PRO A 327 -4.49 -15.65 -2.75
CA PRO A 327 -5.24 -16.67 -2.00
C PRO A 327 -4.33 -17.55 -1.11
N SER A 328 -3.05 -17.68 -1.44
CA SER A 328 -2.04 -18.42 -0.67
C SER A 328 -0.62 -18.04 -1.13
N GLY A 329 0.40 -18.39 -0.34
CA GLY A 329 1.82 -18.26 -0.71
C GLY A 329 2.53 -16.99 -0.23
N GLN A 330 1.83 -16.04 0.40
CA GLN A 330 2.46 -14.80 0.90
C GLN A 330 3.52 -15.08 1.96
N LYS A 331 3.21 -15.98 2.92
CA LYS A 331 4.13 -16.33 4.01
C LYS A 331 5.40 -16.98 3.46
N GLU A 332 5.22 -17.98 2.61
CA GLU A 332 6.29 -18.76 2.01
C GLU A 332 7.22 -17.87 1.17
N LEU A 333 6.64 -16.94 0.39
CA LEU A 333 7.43 -15.98 -0.40
C LEU A 333 8.24 -15.02 0.48
N ILE A 334 7.68 -14.54 1.60
CA ILE A 334 8.39 -13.67 2.55
C ILE A 334 9.58 -14.40 3.16
N GLU A 335 9.36 -15.64 3.61
CA GLU A 335 10.41 -16.47 4.22
C GLU A 335 11.48 -16.83 3.18
N GLU A 336 11.10 -17.16 1.95
CA GLU A 336 12.01 -17.42 0.84
C GLU A 336 12.86 -16.18 0.51
N PHE A 337 12.24 -15.00 0.44
CA PHE A 337 12.95 -13.74 0.23
C PHE A 337 13.95 -13.45 1.34
N TRP A 338 13.56 -13.62 2.61
CA TRP A 338 14.50 -13.47 3.72
C TRP A 338 15.66 -14.46 3.65
N GLY A 339 15.45 -15.66 3.11
CA GLY A 339 16.51 -16.62 2.79
C GLY A 339 17.55 -16.09 1.79
N VAL A 340 17.18 -15.18 0.87
CA VAL A 340 18.12 -14.53 -0.07
C VAL A 340 19.14 -13.67 0.69
N LEU A 341 18.69 -12.98 1.72
CA LEU A 341 19.55 -12.14 2.58
C LEU A 341 20.42 -13.00 3.52
N GLY A 342 19.91 -14.14 3.96
CA GLY A 342 20.55 -14.97 4.98
C GLY A 342 20.65 -14.21 6.30
N ASP A 343 21.85 -14.16 6.89
CA ASP A 343 22.09 -13.43 8.15
C ASP A 343 22.30 -11.91 7.97
N LYS A 344 22.34 -11.42 6.73
CA LYS A 344 22.62 -10.01 6.42
C LYS A 344 21.39 -9.14 6.66
N LYS A 345 21.61 -7.93 7.16
CA LYS A 345 20.56 -6.96 7.49
C LYS A 345 20.96 -5.57 7.03
N LEU A 346 20.04 -4.89 6.38
CA LEU A 346 20.15 -3.46 6.12
C LEU A 346 20.02 -2.68 7.44
N ASP A 347 20.86 -1.68 7.65
CA ASP A 347 20.82 -0.81 8.82
C ASP A 347 20.65 0.65 8.40
N TYR A 348 19.47 1.19 8.70
CA TYR A 348 19.11 2.60 8.48
C TYR A 348 18.68 3.26 9.79
N SER A 349 19.15 2.73 10.93
CA SER A 349 18.96 3.39 12.22
C SER A 349 19.65 4.76 12.19
N VAL A 350 18.95 5.76 12.71
CA VAL A 350 19.36 7.18 12.70
C VAL A 350 19.83 7.60 14.08
#